data_AF-A0A835Q788-F1
#
_entry.id   AF-A0A835Q788-F1
#
_cell.length_a   1.000
_cell.length_b   1.000
_cell.length_c   1.000
_cell.angle_alpha   90.00
_cell.angle_beta   90.00
_cell.angle_gamma   90.00
#
_symmetry.space_group_name_H-M   'P 1'
#
loop_
_entity.id
_entity.type
_entity.pdbx_description
1 polymer ?
#
loop_
_entity_poly.entity_id
_entity_poly.type
_entity_poly.pdbx_seq_one_letter_code
_entity_poly.pdbx_strand_id
1 'polypeptide(L)'
;MRPAARCCLLAVTSLLLASSLLVFSASLFPPSSFVGISPQDEKYYAGSTIACRDGSKTFPRDRLNDGFCDCPDGTDEPGTSACPEGKFYCRNVGDVPRILFSSRVNDRICDCCDGSDEYDGGVVCQNSCLKGGADGLSNGDSFLSIDTESDQINMKEKNFGIDLEDLVLYLKGLRVFTILELASLIGLMAFVCRRTKLRQKQRRNYTNIYTYIEELLRHQHSYLHGCRKFLLR
;
A
#
# COMPACT_ATOMS: atom_id res chain seq x y z
N MET A 1 -12.83 5.13 39.42
CA MET A 1 -12.82 4.55 38.05
C MET A 1 -12.10 3.20 38.08
N ARG A 2 -12.67 2.17 37.43
CA ARG A 2 -12.22 0.77 37.56
C ARG A 2 -10.86 0.54 36.86
N PRO A 3 -9.93 -0.25 37.45
CA PRO A 3 -8.60 -0.52 36.89
C PRO A 3 -8.64 -1.21 35.51
N ALA A 4 -9.74 -1.89 35.16
CA ALA A 4 -9.94 -2.47 33.84
C ALA A 4 -10.07 -1.42 32.72
N ALA A 5 -10.58 -0.22 33.01
CA ALA A 5 -10.76 0.83 32.02
C ALA A 5 -9.42 1.47 31.60
N ARG A 6 -8.43 1.52 32.51
CA ARG A 6 -7.09 2.07 32.25
C ARG A 6 -6.25 1.16 31.34
N CYS A 7 -6.39 -0.16 31.47
CA CYS A 7 -5.70 -1.11 30.57
C CYS A 7 -6.25 -1.08 29.14
N CYS A 8 -7.57 -0.94 28.94
CA CYS A 8 -8.14 -0.82 27.61
C CYS A 8 -7.68 0.47 26.90
N LEU A 9 -7.64 1.59 27.62
CA LEU A 9 -7.25 2.87 27.03
C LEU A 9 -5.80 2.87 26.53
N LEU A 10 -4.87 2.31 27.32
CA LEU A 10 -3.46 2.19 26.95
C LEU A 10 -3.22 1.21 25.78
N ALA A 11 -3.99 0.14 25.70
CA ALA A 11 -3.89 -0.82 24.58
C ALA A 11 -4.41 -0.22 23.26
N VAL A 12 -5.47 0.58 23.30
CA VAL A 12 -6.03 1.26 22.13
C VAL A 12 -5.07 2.34 21.61
N THR A 13 -4.43 3.10 22.50
CA THR A 13 -3.45 4.11 22.07
C THR A 13 -2.19 3.50 21.46
N SER A 14 -1.71 2.35 21.95
CA SER A 14 -0.58 1.65 21.34
C SER A 14 -0.90 1.06 19.97
N LEU A 15 -2.13 0.57 19.75
CA LEU A 15 -2.56 0.10 18.43
C LEU A 15 -2.67 1.23 17.41
N LEU A 16 -3.20 2.39 17.81
CA LEU A 16 -3.33 3.55 16.93
C LEU A 16 -1.97 4.14 16.53
N LEU A 17 -0.99 4.13 17.44
CA LEU A 17 0.38 4.55 17.14
C LEU A 17 1.10 3.57 16.20
N ALA A 18 0.86 2.25 16.36
CA ALA A 18 1.41 1.24 15.48
C ALA A 18 0.81 1.32 14.06
N SER A 19 -0.49 1.63 13.94
CA SER A 19 -1.12 1.80 12.63
C SER A 19 -0.59 3.03 11.89
N SER A 20 -0.31 4.14 12.59
CA SER A 20 0.28 5.33 11.95
C SER A 20 1.71 5.10 11.43
N LEU A 21 2.47 4.20 12.05
CA LEU A 21 3.81 3.83 11.57
C LEU A 21 3.79 2.98 10.30
N LEU A 22 2.74 2.17 10.10
CA LEU A 22 2.59 1.34 8.89
C LEU A 22 2.18 2.16 7.66
N VAL A 23 1.41 3.24 7.83
CA VAL A 23 1.04 4.15 6.73
C VAL A 23 2.25 4.92 6.20
N PHE A 24 3.23 5.23 7.07
CA PHE A 24 4.46 5.95 6.68
C PHE A 24 5.41 5.10 5.80
N SER A 25 5.43 3.78 5.98
CA SER A 25 6.28 2.89 5.16
C SER A 25 5.79 2.72 3.72
N ALA A 26 4.51 2.97 3.44
CA ALA A 26 3.97 2.87 2.08
C ALA A 26 4.46 3.99 1.14
N SER A 27 5.03 5.06 1.69
CA SER A 27 5.57 6.21 0.94
C SER A 27 7.03 6.01 0.46
N LEU A 28 7.67 4.91 0.86
CA LEU A 28 9.09 4.62 0.61
C LEU A 28 9.33 3.68 -0.58
N PHE A 29 8.29 3.32 -1.35
CA PHE A 29 8.52 2.58 -2.59
C PHE A 29 9.18 3.52 -3.59
N PRO A 30 10.42 3.24 -4.03
CA PRO A 30 11.01 4.00 -5.12
C PRO A 30 10.09 3.87 -6.35
N PRO A 31 9.88 4.95 -7.11
CA PRO A 31 9.12 4.87 -8.36
C PRO A 31 9.69 3.72 -9.19
N SER A 32 8.82 2.90 -9.78
CA SER A 32 9.22 1.70 -10.51
C SER A 32 10.28 2.05 -11.54
N SER A 33 11.46 1.41 -11.49
CA SER A 33 12.62 1.71 -12.35
C SER A 33 12.43 1.46 -13.86
N PHE A 34 11.19 1.27 -14.31
CA PHE A 34 10.79 0.95 -15.67
C PHE A 34 9.85 2.01 -16.27
N VAL A 35 9.76 3.20 -15.65
CA VAL A 35 9.05 4.33 -16.26
C VAL A 35 9.66 4.66 -17.62
N GLY A 36 8.81 4.81 -18.63
CA GLY A 36 9.20 5.14 -20.01
C GLY A 36 9.96 4.05 -20.77
N ILE A 37 10.17 2.86 -20.18
CA ILE A 37 10.86 1.73 -20.83
C ILE A 37 9.85 0.84 -21.56
N SER A 38 10.15 0.52 -22.83
CA SER A 38 9.35 -0.44 -23.59
C SER A 38 9.50 -1.86 -23.01
N PRO A 39 8.45 -2.70 -23.01
CA PRO A 39 8.55 -4.09 -22.55
C PRO A 39 9.66 -4.90 -23.24
N GLN A 40 9.96 -4.57 -24.50
CA GLN A 40 11.01 -5.22 -25.28
C GLN A 40 12.42 -4.86 -24.77
N ASP A 41 12.58 -3.66 -24.19
CA ASP A 41 13.84 -3.14 -23.70
C ASP A 41 14.07 -3.41 -22.20
N GLU A 42 13.09 -3.94 -21.46
CA GLU A 42 13.25 -4.24 -20.02
C GLU A 42 14.49 -5.11 -19.74
N LYS A 43 14.76 -6.09 -20.60
CA LYS A 43 15.96 -6.95 -20.49
C LYS A 43 17.26 -6.19 -20.72
N TYR A 44 17.26 -5.20 -21.61
CA TYR A 44 18.42 -4.37 -21.89
C TYR A 44 18.83 -3.56 -20.65
N TYR A 45 17.84 -2.99 -19.97
CA TYR A 45 18.06 -2.17 -18.77
C TYR A 45 18.23 -3.00 -17.48
N ALA A 46 18.06 -4.32 -17.50
CA ALA A 46 18.12 -5.16 -16.30
C ALA A 46 19.53 -5.29 -15.68
N GLY A 47 20.60 -4.96 -16.42
CA GLY A 47 21.99 -5.06 -15.96
C GLY A 47 22.36 -4.02 -14.90
N SER A 48 23.38 -4.31 -14.09
CA SER A 48 23.97 -3.35 -13.14
C SER A 48 24.75 -2.22 -13.83
N THR A 49 25.22 -2.50 -15.05
CA THR A 49 25.93 -1.58 -15.92
C THR A 49 25.29 -1.68 -17.29
N ILE A 50 24.88 -0.53 -17.82
CA ILE A 50 24.11 -0.41 -19.07
C ILE A 50 24.96 0.39 -20.04
N ALA A 51 25.00 -0.02 -21.31
CA ALA A 51 25.66 0.75 -22.35
C ALA A 51 24.73 1.85 -22.87
N CYS A 52 25.26 2.95 -23.37
CA CYS A 52 24.51 3.79 -24.30
C CYS A 52 24.36 3.02 -25.63
N ARG A 53 23.21 3.13 -26.32
CA ARG A 53 22.99 2.37 -27.57
C ARG A 53 23.84 2.86 -28.73
N ASP A 54 24.23 4.12 -28.69
CA ASP A 54 25.22 4.72 -29.60
C ASP A 54 26.65 4.18 -29.41
N GLY A 55 26.90 3.41 -28.33
CA GLY A 55 28.20 2.85 -28.00
C GLY A 55 29.21 3.85 -27.43
N SER A 56 28.78 5.07 -27.08
CA SER A 56 29.64 6.14 -26.59
C SER A 56 30.28 5.83 -25.23
N LYS A 57 29.49 5.36 -24.27
CA LYS A 57 29.93 4.99 -22.92
C LYS A 57 29.00 3.97 -22.27
N THR A 58 29.35 3.59 -21.04
CA THR A 58 28.50 2.80 -20.15
C THR A 58 28.22 3.59 -18.87
N PHE A 59 27.08 3.32 -18.24
CA PHE A 59 26.66 3.96 -16.99
C PHE A 59 26.14 2.90 -16.00
N PRO A 60 26.29 3.14 -14.69
CA PRO A 60 25.74 2.25 -13.68
C PRO A 60 24.23 2.47 -13.50
N ARG A 61 23.51 1.47 -12.99
CA ARG A 61 22.04 1.46 -12.94
C ARG A 61 21.42 2.58 -12.09
N ASP A 62 22.15 3.15 -11.15
CA ASP A 62 21.74 4.32 -10.35
C ASP A 62 21.62 5.61 -11.17
N ARG A 63 22.21 5.66 -12.36
CA ARG A 63 22.07 6.76 -13.32
C ARG A 63 20.98 6.55 -14.37
N LEU A 64 20.19 5.49 -14.24
CA LEU A 64 19.04 5.30 -15.11
C LEU A 64 17.87 6.11 -14.55
N ASN A 65 17.32 7.04 -15.34
CA ASN A 65 16.24 7.95 -14.95
C ASN A 65 16.57 8.78 -13.71
N ASP A 66 17.81 9.26 -13.60
CA ASP A 66 18.25 10.13 -12.49
C ASP A 66 18.01 11.62 -12.77
N GLY A 67 17.50 11.95 -13.97
CA GLY A 67 17.20 13.31 -14.40
C GLY A 67 18.42 14.05 -14.95
N PHE A 68 19.53 13.35 -15.22
CA PHE A 68 20.73 13.94 -15.82
C PHE A 68 21.10 13.23 -17.12
N CYS A 69 21.30 14.00 -18.19
CA CYS A 69 21.62 13.41 -19.48
C CYS A 69 23.10 13.02 -19.59
N ASP A 70 23.37 11.74 -19.39
CA ASP A 70 24.65 11.10 -19.56
C ASP A 70 24.86 10.62 -21.01
N CYS A 71 23.94 9.88 -21.61
CA CYS A 71 24.14 9.35 -22.96
C CYS A 71 23.74 10.37 -24.03
N PRO A 72 24.56 10.57 -25.08
CA PRO A 72 24.20 11.46 -26.20
C PRO A 72 22.90 11.05 -26.92
N ASP A 73 22.59 9.74 -26.93
CA ASP A 73 21.36 9.19 -27.51
C ASP A 73 20.17 9.13 -26.54
N GLY A 74 20.35 9.57 -25.29
CA GLY A 74 19.33 9.56 -24.24
C GLY A 74 18.93 8.19 -23.70
N THR A 75 19.75 7.15 -23.92
CA THR A 75 19.49 5.79 -23.42
C THR A 75 19.31 5.73 -21.89
N ASP A 76 19.99 6.59 -21.16
CA ASP A 76 19.97 6.67 -19.70
C ASP A 76 18.70 7.31 -19.12
N GLU A 77 17.94 8.08 -19.92
CA GLU A 77 16.79 8.84 -19.44
C GLU A 77 15.49 8.48 -20.21
N PRO A 78 15.10 7.19 -20.34
CA PRO A 78 13.86 6.80 -21.02
C PRO A 78 12.59 7.27 -20.29
N GLY A 79 12.68 7.53 -18.99
CA GLY A 79 11.57 7.89 -18.12
C GLY A 79 11.53 9.36 -17.72
N THR A 80 12.44 10.22 -18.18
CA THR A 80 12.49 11.64 -17.80
C THR A 80 12.63 12.55 -19.04
N SER A 81 12.60 13.86 -18.80
CA SER A 81 12.79 14.90 -19.83
C SER A 81 14.24 15.39 -19.98
N ALA A 82 15.22 14.73 -19.35
CA ALA A 82 16.57 15.26 -19.22
C ALA A 82 17.39 15.23 -20.54
N CYS A 83 17.16 14.24 -21.40
CA CYS A 83 17.90 14.10 -22.65
C CYS A 83 17.09 14.57 -23.87
N PRO A 84 17.65 15.42 -24.77
CA PRO A 84 16.91 15.94 -25.92
C PRO A 84 16.52 14.88 -26.96
N GLU A 85 17.35 13.85 -27.15
CA GLU A 85 17.08 12.71 -28.05
C GLU A 85 16.31 11.57 -27.36
N GLY A 86 15.98 11.73 -26.08
CA GLY A 86 15.27 10.75 -25.27
C GLY A 86 13.87 10.46 -25.78
N LYS A 87 13.43 9.22 -25.58
CA LYS A 87 12.10 8.75 -25.98
C LYS A 87 11.41 8.06 -24.81
N PHE A 88 10.17 8.47 -24.57
CA PHE A 88 9.34 7.93 -23.51
C PHE A 88 8.32 6.96 -24.08
N TYR A 89 8.19 5.78 -23.48
CA TYR A 89 7.22 4.78 -23.89
C TYR A 89 5.94 4.83 -23.03
N CYS A 90 4.83 5.28 -23.62
CA CYS A 90 3.49 5.13 -23.06
C CYS A 90 3.05 3.69 -23.20
N ARG A 91 2.78 3.01 -22.08
CA ARG A 91 2.34 1.61 -22.11
C ARG A 91 0.91 1.47 -22.60
N ASN A 92 0.04 2.44 -22.28
CA ASN A 92 -1.35 2.54 -22.73
C ASN A 92 -2.11 1.21 -22.60
N VAL A 93 -2.07 0.58 -21.42
CA VAL A 93 -2.60 -0.78 -21.24
C VAL A 93 -4.08 -0.85 -21.66
N GLY A 94 -4.36 -1.67 -22.67
CA GLY A 94 -5.70 -1.83 -23.24
C GLY A 94 -5.92 -1.04 -24.53
N ASP A 95 -4.99 -0.18 -24.92
CA ASP A 95 -5.00 0.62 -26.15
C ASP A 95 -3.64 0.48 -26.88
N VAL A 96 -3.43 1.23 -27.96
CA VAL A 96 -2.17 1.22 -28.72
C VAL A 96 -1.05 1.90 -27.92
N PRO A 97 0.10 1.24 -27.70
CA PRO A 97 1.27 1.88 -27.11
C PRO A 97 1.80 3.02 -27.99
N ARG A 98 2.34 4.06 -27.36
CA ARG A 98 2.83 5.26 -28.05
C ARG A 98 4.21 5.63 -27.56
N ILE A 99 5.02 6.22 -28.45
CA ILE A 99 6.30 6.81 -28.09
C ILE A 99 6.17 8.32 -28.16
N LEU A 100 6.65 8.99 -27.12
CA LEU A 100 6.74 10.45 -27.01
C LEU A 100 8.21 10.88 -27.01
N PHE A 101 8.44 12.14 -27.38
CA PHE A 101 9.71 12.79 -27.11
C PHE A 101 9.83 13.09 -25.61
N SER A 102 11.04 12.95 -25.07
CA SER A 102 11.35 13.24 -23.65
C SER A 102 10.85 14.62 -23.19
N SER A 103 10.82 15.61 -24.08
CA SER A 103 10.35 16.96 -23.77
C SER A 103 8.89 17.04 -23.29
N ARG A 104 8.09 16.00 -23.51
CA ARG A 104 6.68 15.88 -23.07
C ARG A 104 6.53 15.20 -21.71
N VAL A 105 7.63 14.77 -21.10
CA VAL A 105 7.59 14.10 -19.81
C VAL A 105 7.59 15.15 -18.71
N ASN A 106 6.57 15.16 -17.88
CA ASN A 106 6.32 16.15 -16.83
C ASN A 106 6.31 17.60 -17.36
N ASP A 107 5.74 17.84 -18.54
CA ASP A 107 5.54 19.18 -19.12
C ASP A 107 4.18 19.80 -18.75
N ARG A 108 3.40 19.09 -17.93
CA ARG A 108 2.04 19.41 -17.44
C ARG A 108 0.94 19.22 -18.48
N ILE A 109 1.20 18.49 -19.55
CA ILE A 109 0.24 18.14 -20.60
C ILE A 109 0.10 16.62 -20.63
N CYS A 110 -1.14 16.13 -20.57
CA CYS A 110 -1.40 14.69 -20.66
C CYS A 110 -1.34 14.22 -22.13
N ASP A 111 -0.20 13.67 -22.55
CA ASP A 111 0.03 13.12 -23.90
C ASP A 111 -0.21 11.60 -23.97
N CYS A 112 0.10 10.84 -22.91
CA CYS A 112 -0.25 9.42 -22.84
C CYS A 112 -1.72 9.25 -22.39
N CYS A 113 -2.47 8.31 -23.00
CA CYS A 113 -3.85 8.05 -22.56
C CYS A 113 -3.91 7.46 -21.16
N ASP A 114 -2.84 6.78 -20.72
CA ASP A 114 -2.75 6.24 -19.36
C ASP A 114 -2.25 7.29 -18.35
N GLY A 115 -1.86 8.48 -18.81
CA GLY A 115 -1.31 9.57 -17.99
C GLY A 115 0.08 9.28 -17.41
N SER A 116 0.80 8.29 -17.93
CA SER A 116 2.08 7.85 -17.36
C SER A 116 3.24 8.83 -17.59
N ASP A 117 3.09 9.78 -18.50
CA ASP A 117 4.02 10.85 -18.81
C ASP A 117 4.08 11.96 -17.74
N GLU A 118 3.03 12.11 -16.94
CA GLU A 118 2.89 13.14 -15.90
C GLU A 118 2.83 12.51 -14.50
N TYR A 119 3.99 12.13 -13.97
CA TYR A 119 4.10 11.34 -12.73
C TYR A 119 4.67 12.13 -11.54
N ASP A 120 5.16 13.36 -11.75
CA ASP A 120 5.77 14.20 -10.70
C ASP A 120 4.76 14.88 -9.76
N GLY A 121 3.47 14.78 -10.08
CA GLY A 121 2.37 15.37 -9.31
C GLY A 121 2.06 16.84 -9.63
N GLY A 122 2.70 17.43 -10.65
CA GLY A 122 2.41 18.79 -11.13
C GLY A 122 1.02 18.91 -11.80
N VAL A 123 0.53 17.83 -12.38
CA VAL A 123 -0.82 17.67 -12.92
C VAL A 123 -1.32 16.24 -12.63
N VAL A 124 -2.63 16.03 -12.60
CA VAL A 124 -3.23 14.70 -12.43
C VAL A 124 -3.91 14.31 -13.74
N CYS A 125 -3.30 13.39 -14.48
CA CYS A 125 -3.86 12.84 -15.72
C CYS A 125 -4.78 11.66 -15.43
N GLN A 126 -5.98 11.68 -16.00
CA GLN A 126 -6.94 10.58 -15.89
C GLN A 126 -6.68 9.56 -17.00
N ASN A 127 -6.83 8.27 -16.70
CA ASN A 127 -6.71 7.23 -17.72
C ASN A 127 -7.92 7.27 -18.67
N SER A 128 -7.66 7.53 -19.94
CA SER A 128 -8.64 7.61 -21.03
C SER A 128 -8.41 6.55 -22.13
N CYS A 129 -7.61 5.52 -21.85
CA CYS A 129 -7.27 4.49 -22.86
C CYS A 129 -8.50 3.70 -23.31
N LEU A 130 -8.68 3.57 -24.62
CA LEU A 130 -9.80 2.88 -25.23
C LEU A 130 -9.48 1.40 -25.44
N LYS A 131 -10.29 0.52 -24.84
CA LYS A 131 -10.21 -0.92 -25.06
C LYS A 131 -10.76 -1.29 -26.44
N GLY A 132 -9.95 -1.11 -27.48
CA GLY A 132 -10.35 -1.45 -28.85
C GLY A 132 -9.36 -1.16 -30.00
N GLY A 133 -8.19 -0.55 -29.76
CA GLY A 133 -7.28 -0.18 -30.83
C GLY A 133 -6.09 -1.12 -30.99
N ALA A 134 -6.16 -2.09 -31.91
CA ALA A 134 -4.96 -2.64 -32.57
C ALA A 134 -5.06 -2.48 -34.10
N ASP A 135 -5.94 -1.58 -34.54
CA ASP A 135 -6.38 -1.43 -35.92
C ASP A 135 -6.75 0.04 -36.15
N GLY A 136 -5.72 0.89 -36.09
CA GLY A 136 -5.83 2.33 -36.30
C GLY A 136 -4.47 3.01 -36.36
N LEU A 137 -3.57 2.50 -37.21
CA LEU A 137 -2.31 3.16 -37.54
C LEU A 137 -2.64 4.50 -38.23
N SER A 138 -2.57 5.61 -37.49
CA SER A 138 -2.52 6.94 -38.10
C SER A 138 -1.13 7.51 -37.93
N ASN A 139 -0.43 7.52 -39.06
CA ASN A 139 0.65 8.44 -39.35
C ASN A 139 0.26 9.86 -38.93
N GLY A 140 1.27 10.66 -38.56
CA GLY A 140 1.08 12.09 -38.34
C GLY A 140 0.32 12.74 -39.50
N ASP A 141 -0.50 13.74 -39.17
CA ASP A 141 -0.49 15.10 -39.72
C ASP A 141 -1.79 15.84 -39.32
N SER A 142 -1.64 16.97 -38.62
CA SER A 142 -2.43 18.21 -38.73
C SER A 142 -3.99 18.22 -38.72
N PHE A 143 -4.52 18.96 -37.73
CA PHE A 143 -5.56 20.00 -37.83
C PHE A 143 -7.04 19.65 -38.14
N LEU A 144 -7.88 19.90 -37.13
CA LEU A 144 -9.24 20.47 -37.09
C LEU A 144 -10.21 20.23 -38.28
N SER A 145 -11.34 19.58 -37.99
CA SER A 145 -12.70 20.04 -38.38
C SER A 145 -13.75 19.32 -37.54
N ILE A 146 -14.57 20.10 -36.85
CA ILE A 146 -15.87 19.68 -36.33
C ILE A 146 -16.76 19.43 -37.55
N ASP A 147 -17.38 18.25 -37.64
CA ASP A 147 -18.69 18.10 -38.27
C ASP A 147 -19.50 17.10 -37.44
N THR A 148 -20.65 17.58 -36.97
CA THR A 148 -21.73 16.83 -36.34
C THR A 148 -22.41 15.95 -37.38
N GLU A 149 -22.49 14.64 -37.17
CA GLU A 149 -23.73 13.91 -37.44
C GLU A 149 -23.78 12.60 -36.63
N SER A 150 -24.98 12.36 -36.11
CA SER A 150 -25.44 11.23 -35.32
C SER A 150 -25.38 9.91 -36.07
N ASP A 151 -24.86 8.86 -35.44
CA ASP A 151 -25.26 7.48 -35.76
C ASP A 151 -25.31 6.62 -34.48
N GLN A 152 -26.50 6.07 -34.22
CA GLN A 152 -26.71 5.09 -33.17
C GLN A 152 -26.17 3.73 -33.60
N ILE A 153 -25.16 3.20 -32.91
CA ILE A 153 -24.76 1.79 -33.05
C ILE A 153 -24.67 1.14 -31.67
N ASN A 154 -25.79 0.52 -31.32
CA ASN A 154 -25.97 -0.72 -30.56
C ASN A 154 -24.77 -1.20 -29.70
N MET A 155 -24.85 -0.94 -28.39
CA MET A 155 -23.98 -1.50 -27.35
C MET A 155 -24.11 -3.03 -27.32
N LYS A 156 -23.25 -3.73 -28.05
CA LYS A 156 -23.13 -5.19 -27.92
C LYS A 156 -22.18 -5.47 -26.76
N GLU A 157 -22.78 -5.69 -25.59
CA GLU A 157 -22.16 -6.23 -24.40
C GLU A 157 -21.32 -7.47 -24.79
N LYS A 158 -20.00 -7.32 -24.77
CA LYS A 158 -19.07 -8.43 -24.91
C LYS A 158 -18.25 -8.51 -23.63
N ASN A 159 -18.59 -9.51 -22.83
CA ASN A 159 -17.82 -9.96 -21.68
C ASN A 159 -16.39 -10.25 -22.13
N PHE A 160 -15.47 -9.34 -21.81
CA PHE A 160 -14.04 -9.57 -22.00
C PHE A 160 -13.52 -10.31 -20.77
N GLY A 161 -13.42 -11.62 -20.90
CA GLY A 161 -12.65 -12.45 -19.98
C GLY A 161 -11.18 -12.08 -20.09
N ILE A 162 -10.76 -11.12 -19.27
CA ILE A 162 -9.36 -10.99 -18.84
C ILE A 162 -9.12 -12.17 -17.91
N ASP A 163 -8.03 -12.90 -18.10
CA ASP A 163 -7.65 -14.03 -17.26
C ASP A 163 -7.77 -13.65 -15.77
N LEU A 164 -8.88 -14.08 -15.19
CA LEU A 164 -9.36 -13.77 -13.84
C LEU A 164 -8.60 -14.63 -12.82
N GLU A 165 -7.49 -15.24 -13.20
CA GLU A 165 -6.76 -16.21 -12.40
C GLU A 165 -5.51 -15.57 -11.78
N ASP A 166 -4.76 -14.77 -12.54
CA ASP A 166 -3.51 -14.14 -12.07
C ASP A 166 -3.74 -12.88 -11.22
N LEU A 167 -4.70 -12.02 -11.62
CA LEU A 167 -5.06 -10.85 -10.81
C LEU A 167 -5.80 -11.26 -9.53
N VAL A 168 -6.55 -12.36 -9.60
CA VAL A 168 -7.20 -12.95 -8.44
C VAL A 168 -6.18 -13.64 -7.54
N LEU A 169 -5.10 -14.23 -8.04
CA LEU A 169 -4.02 -14.76 -7.19
C LEU A 169 -3.32 -13.63 -6.41
N TYR A 170 -3.08 -12.50 -7.07
CA TYR A 170 -2.46 -11.32 -6.47
C TYR A 170 -3.38 -10.61 -5.46
N LEU A 171 -4.65 -10.38 -5.81
CA LEU A 171 -5.67 -9.82 -4.91
C LEU A 171 -6.05 -10.78 -3.77
N LYS A 172 -6.08 -12.10 -4.02
CA LYS A 172 -6.25 -13.12 -2.96
C LYS A 172 -5.07 -13.09 -2.02
N GLY A 173 -3.84 -12.96 -2.51
CA GLY A 173 -2.64 -12.84 -1.66
C GLY A 173 -2.71 -11.64 -0.72
N LEU A 174 -3.05 -10.47 -1.25
CA LEU A 174 -3.21 -9.24 -0.44
C LEU A 174 -4.34 -9.37 0.59
N ARG A 175 -5.51 -9.90 0.18
CA ARG A 175 -6.63 -10.12 1.11
C ARG A 175 -6.33 -11.19 2.15
N VAL A 176 -5.64 -12.26 1.79
CA VAL A 176 -5.22 -13.32 2.72
C VAL A 176 -4.26 -12.76 3.76
N PHE A 177 -3.31 -11.91 3.38
CA PHE A 177 -2.41 -11.26 4.35
C PHE A 177 -3.20 -10.39 5.34
N THR A 178 -4.14 -9.58 4.86
CA THR A 178 -4.98 -8.75 5.74
C THR A 178 -5.89 -9.58 6.68
N ILE A 179 -6.42 -10.72 6.20
CA ILE A 179 -7.25 -11.63 7.02
C ILE A 179 -6.39 -12.33 8.08
N LEU A 180 -5.17 -12.75 7.72
CA LEU A 180 -4.23 -13.37 8.65
C LEU A 180 -3.79 -12.40 9.74
N GLU A 181 -3.52 -11.14 9.40
CA GLU A 181 -3.19 -10.10 10.37
C GLU A 181 -4.37 -9.82 11.33
N LEU A 182 -5.58 -9.65 10.79
CA LEU A 182 -6.78 -9.43 11.61
C LEU A 182 -7.08 -10.64 12.53
N ALA A 183 -6.92 -11.87 12.03
CA ALA A 183 -7.11 -13.08 12.82
C ALA A 183 -6.08 -13.20 13.96
N SER A 184 -4.82 -12.83 13.70
CA SER A 184 -3.76 -12.82 14.70
C SER A 184 -4.03 -11.80 15.80
N LEU A 185 -4.48 -10.59 15.45
CA LEU A 185 -4.88 -9.55 16.41
C LEU A 185 -6.08 -9.99 17.27
N ILE A 186 -7.11 -10.58 16.66
CA ILE A 186 -8.27 -11.12 17.39
C ILE A 186 -7.84 -12.25 18.34
N GLY A 187 -6.95 -13.14 17.90
CA GLY A 187 -6.39 -14.22 18.71
C GLY A 187 -5.62 -13.70 19.94
N LEU A 188 -4.76 -12.70 19.74
CA LEU A 188 -4.00 -12.06 20.82
C LEU A 188 -4.94 -11.38 21.83
N MET A 189 -5.95 -10.66 21.35
CA MET A 189 -6.95 -10.00 22.20
C MET A 189 -7.78 -11.01 23.01
N ALA A 190 -8.18 -12.13 22.40
CA ALA A 190 -8.86 -13.21 23.11
C ALA A 190 -7.97 -13.85 24.18
N PHE A 191 -6.67 -14.07 23.87
CA PHE A 191 -5.70 -14.63 24.81
C PHE A 191 -5.46 -13.70 26.01
N VAL A 192 -5.28 -12.40 25.77
CA VAL A 192 -5.13 -11.38 26.83
C VAL A 192 -6.40 -11.32 27.67
N CYS A 193 -7.59 -11.31 27.07
CA CYS A 193 -8.88 -11.34 27.78
C CYS A 193 -9.05 -12.60 28.64
N ARG A 194 -8.60 -13.78 28.17
CA ARG A 194 -8.64 -15.02 28.97
C ARG A 194 -7.67 -14.95 30.15
N ARG A 195 -6.44 -14.48 29.93
CA ARG A 195 -5.42 -14.30 30.98
C ARG A 195 -5.89 -13.30 32.05
N THR A 196 -6.54 -12.20 31.65
CA THR A 196 -7.08 -11.21 32.59
C THR A 196 -8.28 -11.75 33.37
N LYS A 197 -9.20 -12.49 32.72
CA LYS A 197 -10.31 -13.17 33.41
C LYS A 197 -9.81 -14.23 34.41
N LEU A 198 -8.79 -15.01 34.05
CA LEU A 198 -8.17 -15.98 34.97
C LEU A 198 -7.51 -15.29 36.16
N ARG A 199 -6.74 -14.22 35.93
CA ARG A 199 -6.16 -13.39 36.99
C ARG A 199 -7.24 -12.77 37.88
N GLN A 200 -8.36 -12.33 37.30
CA GLN A 200 -9.49 -11.76 38.04
C GLN A 200 -10.22 -12.81 38.89
N LYS A 201 -10.40 -14.04 38.37
CA LYS A 201 -10.96 -15.18 39.13
C LYS A 201 -10.05 -15.55 40.30
N GLN A 202 -8.74 -15.62 40.08
CA GLN A 202 -7.75 -15.91 41.13
C GLN A 202 -7.72 -14.81 42.21
N ARG A 203 -7.82 -13.54 41.82
CA ARG A 203 -7.95 -12.41 42.77
C ARG A 203 -9.24 -12.50 43.59
N ARG A 204 -10.39 -12.81 42.97
CA ARG A 204 -11.66 -12.99 43.69
C ARG A 204 -11.56 -14.13 44.72
N ASN A 205 -10.96 -15.26 44.35
CA ASN A 205 -10.75 -16.37 45.28
C ASN A 205 -9.85 -15.97 46.46
N TYR A 206 -8.77 -15.23 46.21
CA TYR A 206 -7.89 -14.73 47.27
C TYR A 206 -8.60 -13.73 48.20
N THR A 207 -9.39 -12.80 47.65
CA THR A 207 -10.19 -11.86 48.46
C THR A 207 -11.23 -12.58 49.33
N ASN A 208 -11.92 -13.58 48.78
CA ASN A 208 -12.92 -14.36 49.53
C ASN A 208 -12.29 -15.18 50.68
N ILE A 209 -11.08 -15.73 50.46
CA ILE A 209 -10.33 -16.42 51.53
C ILE A 209 -9.92 -15.44 52.61
N TYR A 210 -9.43 -14.25 52.24
CA TYR A 210 -8.99 -13.24 53.20
C TYR A 210 -10.16 -12.73 54.06
N THR A 211 -11.33 -12.48 53.46
CA THR A 211 -12.54 -12.10 54.20
C THR A 211 -13.01 -13.18 55.18
N TYR A 212 -12.89 -14.46 54.80
CA TYR A 212 -13.23 -15.58 55.67
C TYR A 212 -12.28 -15.69 56.88
N ILE A 213 -10.98 -15.47 56.67
CA ILE A 213 -9.98 -15.47 57.75
C ILE A 213 -10.22 -14.29 58.72
N GLU A 214 -10.53 -13.10 58.21
CA GLU A 214 -10.87 -11.92 59.02
C GLU A 214 -12.11 -12.16 59.90
N GLU A 215 -13.15 -12.82 59.37
CA GLU A 215 -14.33 -13.19 60.17
C GLU A 215 -13.98 -14.17 61.30
N LEU A 216 -13.14 -15.18 61.04
CA LEU A 216 -12.69 -16.14 62.06
C LEU A 216 -11.87 -15.47 63.17
N LEU A 217 -10.95 -14.57 62.81
CA LEU A 217 -10.16 -13.81 63.77
C LEU A 217 -11.03 -12.91 64.64
N ARG A 218 -12.05 -12.27 64.05
CA ARG A 218 -13.03 -11.46 64.79
C ARG A 218 -13.82 -12.30 65.80
N HIS A 219 -14.23 -13.51 65.41
CA HIS A 219 -14.88 -14.46 66.31
C HIS A 219 -13.98 -14.88 67.47
N GLN A 220 -12.72 -15.22 67.21
CA GLN A 220 -11.76 -15.55 68.26
C GLN A 220 -11.53 -14.38 69.22
N HIS A 221 -11.36 -13.16 68.69
CA HIS A 221 -11.13 -11.98 69.53
C HIS A 221 -12.36 -11.68 70.41
N SER A 222 -13.58 -11.85 69.90
CA SER A 222 -14.80 -11.73 70.68
C SER A 222 -14.90 -12.79 71.78
N TYR A 223 -14.49 -14.03 71.50
CA TYR A 223 -14.49 -15.12 72.49
C TYR A 223 -13.47 -14.88 73.61
N LEU A 224 -12.24 -14.50 73.25
CA LEU A 224 -11.18 -14.11 74.19
C LEU A 224 -11.59 -12.92 75.07
N HIS A 225 -12.22 -11.90 74.49
CA HIS A 225 -12.73 -10.77 75.24
C HIS A 225 -13.87 -11.16 76.20
N GLY A 226 -14.73 -12.11 75.80
CA GLY A 226 -15.76 -12.72 76.65
C GLY A 226 -15.17 -13.51 77.83
N CYS A 227 -14.22 -14.41 77.57
CA CYS A 227 -13.52 -15.17 78.61
C CYS A 227 -12.77 -14.26 79.60
N ARG A 228 -12.10 -13.21 79.12
CA ARG A 228 -11.41 -12.24 79.97
C ARG A 228 -12.37 -11.48 80.88
N LYS A 229 -13.57 -11.13 80.41
CA LYS A 229 -14.62 -10.51 81.25
C LYS A 229 -15.17 -11.46 82.32
N PHE A 230 -15.19 -12.77 82.04
CA PHE A 230 -15.66 -13.78 82.99
C PHE A 230 -14.65 -14.07 84.10
N LEU A 231 -13.34 -14.09 83.77
CA LEU A 231 -12.26 -14.34 84.73
C LEU A 231 -11.93 -13.16 85.67
N LEU A 232 -12.45 -11.96 85.38
CA LEU A 232 -12.24 -10.73 86.19
C LEU A 232 -13.44 -10.40 87.10
N ARG A 233 -14.36 -11.36 87.29
CA ARG A 233 -15.41 -11.36 88.32
C ARG A 233 -15.11 -12.44 89.34
#